data_AF-A0A853I522-F1
#
_entry.id   AF-A0A853I522-F1
#
_cell.length_a   1.000
_cell.length_b   1.000
_cell.length_c   1.000
_cell.angle_alpha   90.00
_cell.angle_beta   90.00
_cell.angle_gamma   90.00
#
_symmetry.space_group_name_H-M   'P 1'
#
loop_
_entity.id
_entity.type
_entity.pdbx_description
1 polymer ?
#
loop_
_entity_poly.entity_id
_entity_poly.type
_entity_poly.pdbx_seq_one_letter_code
_entity_poly.pdbx_strand_id
1 'polypeptide(L)'
;MAVTLAGCQPLVEFADAQQTDDSQPEKEQSRLQTQIAWLLLEAEDAFKERRLTTPEGDNALGYYREVIRLQPDNVEANQGVEQIVEQYFIWAHRAATQQRWGKASEYLEKAQQIKPDHPGLKEIADLIKQGQSK
;
A
#
# COMPACT_ATOMS: atom_id res chain seq x y z
N MET A 1 -24.21 44.78 61.07
CA MET A 1 -24.62 44.29 59.74
C MET A 1 -24.49 45.43 58.75
N ALA A 2 -23.36 45.53 58.06
CA ALA A 2 -23.20 46.37 56.87
C ALA A 2 -22.07 45.73 56.06
N VAL A 3 -22.42 45.07 54.97
CA VAL A 3 -21.47 44.49 54.01
C VAL A 3 -21.33 45.52 52.89
N THR A 4 -20.15 46.13 52.77
CA THR A 4 -19.78 46.97 51.64
C THR A 4 -18.95 46.15 50.66
N LEU A 5 -19.52 45.92 49.48
CA LEU A 5 -18.85 45.44 48.28
C LEU A 5 -18.14 46.63 47.59
N ALA A 6 -16.84 46.50 47.35
CA ALA A 6 -16.13 47.02 46.17
C ALA A 6 -14.61 46.85 46.37
N GLY A 7 -13.91 46.33 45.37
CA GLY A 7 -12.46 46.50 45.26
C GLY A 7 -11.74 45.37 44.53
N CYS A 8 -11.37 45.64 43.28
CA CYS A 8 -10.64 44.79 42.34
C CYS A 8 -9.40 44.05 42.88
N GLN A 9 -9.20 42.84 42.34
CA GLN A 9 -7.90 42.18 42.18
C GLN A 9 -6.88 43.12 41.46
N PRO A 10 -5.56 42.93 41.63
CA PRO A 10 -4.83 41.94 40.82
C PRO A 10 -3.59 41.40 41.60
N LEU A 11 -2.64 40.62 41.11
CA LEU A 11 -2.30 40.01 39.83
C LEU A 11 -1.43 38.82 40.26
N VAL A 12 -1.83 37.58 40.00
CA VAL A 12 -0.92 36.44 40.20
C VAL A 12 -0.02 36.36 38.98
N GLU A 13 1.23 36.77 39.17
CA GLU A 13 2.33 36.69 38.22
C GLU A 13 2.79 35.22 38.15
N PHE A 14 2.15 34.43 37.29
CA PHE A 14 2.66 33.13 36.87
C PHE A 14 2.86 33.17 35.36
N ALA A 15 3.86 33.94 34.94
CA ALA A 15 4.43 33.85 33.61
C ALA A 15 5.40 32.67 33.59
N ASP A 16 4.84 31.46 33.43
CA ASP A 16 5.48 30.39 32.67
C ASP A 16 4.37 29.43 32.24
N ALA A 17 3.57 29.91 31.28
CA ALA A 17 2.76 29.02 30.47
C ALA A 17 3.73 28.26 29.57
N GLN A 18 4.30 27.18 30.10
CA GLN A 18 4.78 26.08 29.28
C GLN A 18 3.56 25.60 28.49
N GLN A 19 3.42 26.16 27.28
CA GLN A 19 2.49 25.71 26.26
C GLN A 19 2.79 24.25 26.01
N THR A 20 1.99 23.38 26.61
CA THR A 20 1.88 21.99 26.20
C THR A 20 1.33 22.01 24.77
N ASP A 21 2.23 21.81 23.81
CA ASP A 21 1.96 21.66 22.38
C ASP A 21 1.08 20.43 22.16
N ASP A 22 -0.23 20.56 22.35
CA ASP A 22 -1.25 19.55 22.07
C ASP A 22 -1.47 19.35 20.54
N SER A 23 -0.72 20.04 19.68
CA SER A 23 -0.87 19.99 18.22
C SER A 23 -0.09 18.87 17.53
N GLN A 24 0.66 18.07 18.28
CA GLN A 24 1.60 17.09 17.72
C GLN A 24 0.95 15.87 17.04
N PRO A 25 -0.15 15.29 17.56
CA PRO A 25 -0.77 14.11 16.93
C PRO A 25 -1.36 14.42 15.54
N GLU A 26 -2.00 15.58 15.38
CA GLU A 26 -2.68 15.97 14.14
C GLU A 26 -1.70 16.27 13.00
N LYS A 27 -0.57 16.91 13.31
CA LYS A 27 0.49 17.22 12.33
C LYS A 27 1.19 15.97 11.82
N GLU A 28 1.46 15.02 12.71
CA GLU A 28 2.11 13.76 12.33
C GLU A 28 1.17 12.89 11.49
N GLN A 29 -0.10 12.81 11.87
CA GLN A 29 -1.11 12.10 11.09
C GLN A 29 -1.28 12.70 9.69
N SER A 30 -1.29 14.04 9.56
CA SER A 30 -1.37 14.71 8.25
C SER A 30 -0.15 14.40 7.36
N ARG A 31 1.06 14.36 7.93
CA ARG A 31 2.28 13.98 7.20
C ARG A 31 2.21 12.53 6.72
N LEU A 32 1.79 11.62 7.59
CA LEU A 32 1.61 10.21 7.25
C LEU A 32 0.61 10.04 6.10
N GLN A 33 -0.51 10.75 6.13
CA GLN A 33 -1.51 10.69 5.06
C GLN A 33 -0.97 11.25 3.74
N THR A 34 -0.16 12.31 3.79
CA THR A 34 0.49 12.85 2.59
C THR A 34 1.50 11.84 2.02
N GLN A 35 2.26 11.16 2.87
CA GLN A 35 3.20 10.10 2.46
C GLN A 35 2.47 8.92 1.83
N ILE A 36 1.37 8.45 2.45
CA ILE A 36 0.54 7.37 1.89
C ILE A 36 -0.01 7.76 0.51
N ALA A 37 -0.53 8.97 0.37
CA ALA A 37 -1.06 9.45 -0.90
C ALA A 37 0.03 9.50 -2.00
N TRP A 38 1.24 9.95 -1.66
CA TRP A 38 2.36 9.94 -2.60
C TRP A 38 2.76 8.52 -3.00
N LEU A 39 2.87 7.58 -2.04
CA LEU A 39 3.19 6.18 -2.34
C LEU A 39 2.14 5.51 -3.23
N LEU A 40 0.86 5.79 -3.02
CA LEU A 40 -0.23 5.25 -3.86
C LEU A 40 -0.13 5.77 -5.30
N LEU A 41 0.22 7.05 -5.48
CA LEU A 41 0.45 7.63 -6.79
C LEU A 41 1.63 6.95 -7.52
N GLU A 42 2.76 6.80 -6.85
CA GLU A 42 3.94 6.12 -7.42
C GLU A 42 3.65 4.65 -7.73
N ALA A 43 2.84 3.98 -6.90
CA ALA A 43 2.42 2.60 -7.13
C ALA A 43 1.62 2.46 -8.43
N GLU A 44 0.65 3.36 -8.62
CA GLU A 44 -0.21 3.39 -9.80
C GLU A 44 0.57 3.72 -11.08
N ASP A 45 1.49 4.68 -11.01
CA ASP A 45 2.34 5.03 -12.16
C ASP A 45 3.29 3.88 -12.51
N ALA A 46 3.92 3.25 -11.51
CA ALA A 46 4.72 2.04 -11.72
C ALA A 46 3.89 0.89 -12.32
N PHE A 47 2.62 0.76 -11.94
CA PHE A 47 1.71 -0.23 -12.49
C PHE A 47 1.47 0.00 -13.98
N LYS A 48 1.12 1.24 -14.36
CA LYS A 48 0.89 1.66 -15.76
C LYS A 48 2.12 1.46 -16.63
N GLU A 49 3.31 1.71 -16.07
CA GLU A 49 4.60 1.49 -16.72
C GLU A 49 5.03 0.02 -16.77
N ARG A 50 4.21 -0.91 -16.24
CA ARG A 50 4.49 -2.35 -16.13
C ARG A 50 5.70 -2.70 -15.26
N ARG A 51 6.14 -1.78 -14.42
CA ARG A 51 7.13 -2.03 -13.35
C ARG A 51 6.41 -2.67 -12.16
N LEU A 52 5.86 -3.87 -12.36
CA LEU A 52 4.98 -4.50 -11.37
C LEU A 52 5.75 -5.04 -10.14
N THR A 53 6.81 -5.80 -10.37
CA THR A 53 7.69 -6.38 -9.31
C THR A 53 9.17 -6.11 -9.52
N THR A 54 9.51 -5.45 -10.62
CA THR A 54 10.89 -5.17 -11.04
C THR A 54 10.95 -3.80 -11.69
N PRO A 55 12.00 -3.00 -11.45
CA PRO A 55 13.17 -3.27 -10.61
C PRO A 55 12.85 -3.29 -9.10
N GLU A 56 13.75 -3.86 -8.29
CA GLU A 56 13.61 -3.84 -6.83
C GLU A 56 13.66 -2.39 -6.30
N GLY A 57 12.81 -2.06 -5.33
CA GLY A 57 12.73 -0.73 -4.73
C GLY A 57 11.96 0.31 -5.56
N ASP A 58 11.75 0.09 -6.86
CA ASP A 58 10.98 1.00 -7.74
C ASP A 58 10.00 0.21 -8.61
N ASN A 59 8.99 -0.34 -7.95
CA ASN A 59 7.91 -1.10 -8.58
C ASN A 59 6.60 -0.97 -7.81
N ALA A 60 5.49 -1.22 -8.49
CA ALA A 60 4.14 -1.08 -7.96
C ALA A 60 3.92 -1.89 -6.67
N LEU A 61 4.39 -3.15 -6.65
CA LEU A 61 4.25 -4.02 -5.49
C LEU A 61 4.98 -3.46 -4.26
N GLY A 62 6.18 -2.88 -4.46
CA GLY A 62 6.97 -2.27 -3.40
C GLY A 62 6.23 -1.10 -2.76
N TYR A 63 5.72 -0.18 -3.58
CA TYR A 63 4.97 0.99 -3.09
C TYR A 63 3.67 0.58 -2.37
N TYR A 64 2.87 -0.34 -2.92
CA TYR A 64 1.66 -0.83 -2.23
C TYR A 64 1.98 -1.53 -0.91
N ARG A 65 3.04 -2.35 -0.85
CA ARG A 65 3.45 -3.01 0.40
C ARG A 65 3.88 -2.00 1.46
N GLU A 66 4.54 -0.92 1.06
CA GLU A 66 4.91 0.15 1.98
C GLU A 66 3.67 0.87 2.53
N VAL A 67 2.67 1.14 1.69
CA VAL A 67 1.38 1.67 2.16
C VAL A 67 0.72 0.71 3.14
N ILE A 68 0.67 -0.60 2.85
CA ILE A 68 0.11 -1.62 3.77
C ILE A 68 0.87 -1.67 5.09
N ARG A 69 2.19 -1.45 5.08
CA ARG A 69 3.01 -1.39 6.30
C ARG A 69 2.63 -0.18 7.17
N LEU A 70 2.33 0.96 6.55
CA LEU A 70 1.92 2.19 7.22
C LEU A 70 0.44 2.16 7.65
N GLN A 71 -0.42 1.60 6.81
CA GLN A 71 -1.86 1.51 6.98
C GLN A 71 -2.36 0.13 6.47
N PRO A 72 -2.44 -0.89 7.34
CA PRO A 72 -2.80 -2.26 6.95
C PRO A 72 -4.20 -2.41 6.33
N ASP A 73 -5.14 -1.54 6.70
CA ASP A 73 -6.52 -1.52 6.22
C ASP A 73 -6.72 -0.65 4.97
N ASN A 74 -5.65 -0.13 4.37
CA ASN A 74 -5.75 0.69 3.17
C ASN A 74 -6.28 -0.14 2.00
N VAL A 75 -7.53 0.13 1.62
CA VAL A 75 -8.25 -0.63 0.60
C VAL A 75 -7.58 -0.51 -0.76
N GLU A 76 -7.09 0.69 -1.11
CA GLU A 76 -6.46 0.97 -2.40
C GLU A 76 -5.17 0.17 -2.59
N ALA A 77 -4.31 0.15 -1.57
CA ALA A 77 -3.07 -0.63 -1.63
C ALA A 77 -3.31 -2.14 -1.68
N ASN A 78 -4.26 -2.64 -0.88
CA ASN A 78 -4.63 -4.05 -0.91
C ASN A 78 -5.20 -4.44 -2.29
N GLN A 79 -6.07 -3.60 -2.88
CA GLN A 79 -6.59 -3.81 -4.23
C GLN A 79 -5.49 -3.75 -5.30
N GLY A 80 -4.54 -2.82 -5.17
CA GLY A 80 -3.40 -2.71 -6.07
C GLY A 80 -2.55 -3.98 -6.12
N VAL A 81 -2.30 -4.60 -4.96
CA VAL A 81 -1.61 -5.91 -4.91
C VAL A 81 -2.41 -7.00 -5.63
N GLU A 82 -3.74 -7.05 -5.47
CA GLU A 82 -4.58 -8.01 -6.19
C GLU A 82 -4.54 -7.78 -7.71
N GLN A 83 -4.56 -6.52 -8.15
CA GLN A 83 -4.47 -6.18 -9.57
C GLN A 83 -3.14 -6.63 -10.19
N ILE A 84 -2.04 -6.57 -9.43
CA ILE A 84 -0.73 -7.09 -9.89
C ILE A 84 -0.80 -8.61 -10.09
N VAL A 85 -1.39 -9.35 -9.14
CA VAL A 85 -1.57 -10.80 -9.24
C VAL A 85 -2.43 -11.16 -10.45
N GLU A 86 -3.55 -10.47 -10.62
CA GLU A 86 -4.47 -10.67 -11.75
C GLU A 86 -3.77 -10.36 -13.09
N GLN A 87 -2.96 -9.30 -13.14
CA GLN A 87 -2.23 -8.94 -14.35
C GLN A 87 -1.24 -10.04 -14.76
N TYR A 88 -0.53 -10.64 -13.80
CA TYR A 88 0.34 -11.79 -14.06
C TYR A 88 -0.44 -13.04 -14.45
N PHE A 89 -1.57 -13.31 -13.81
CA PHE A 89 -2.48 -14.39 -14.19
C PHE A 89 -2.91 -14.27 -15.66
N ILE A 90 -3.37 -13.09 -16.10
CA ILE A 90 -3.76 -12.82 -17.48
C ILE A 90 -2.60 -13.08 -18.45
N TRP A 91 -1.38 -12.60 -18.12
CA TRP A 91 -0.21 -12.82 -18.98
C TRP A 91 0.21 -14.28 -19.02
N ALA A 92 0.16 -14.99 -17.90
CA ALA A 92 0.47 -16.41 -17.81
C ALA A 92 -0.51 -17.23 -18.66
N HIS A 93 -1.81 -16.97 -18.54
CA HIS A 93 -2.86 -17.63 -19.30
C HIS A 93 -2.71 -17.37 -20.80
N ARG A 94 -2.49 -16.11 -21.18
CA ARG A 94 -2.26 -15.72 -22.57
C ARG A 94 -1.00 -16.36 -23.16
N ALA A 95 0.07 -16.50 -22.38
CA ALA A 95 1.29 -17.18 -22.82
C ALA A 95 1.07 -18.69 -22.97
N ALA A 96 0.35 -19.32 -22.04
CA ALA A 96 0.04 -20.75 -22.07
C ALA A 96 -0.83 -21.12 -23.28
N THR A 97 -1.87 -20.33 -23.58
CA THR A 97 -2.73 -20.53 -24.77
C THR A 97 -1.98 -20.34 -26.09
N GLN A 98 -0.90 -19.54 -26.10
CA GLN A 98 0.02 -19.39 -27.24
C GLN A 98 1.16 -20.43 -27.24
N GLN A 99 1.11 -21.43 -26.37
CA GLN A 99 2.14 -22.46 -26.19
C GLN A 99 3.54 -21.90 -25.85
N ARG A 100 3.61 -20.68 -25.31
CA ARG A 100 4.85 -20.05 -24.83
C ARG A 100 5.11 -20.45 -23.38
N TRP A 101 5.35 -21.73 -23.15
CA TRP A 101 5.40 -22.34 -21.82
C TRP A 101 6.41 -21.68 -20.87
N GLY A 102 7.58 -21.27 -21.37
CA GLY A 102 8.58 -20.57 -20.55
C GLY A 102 8.08 -19.23 -20.00
N LYS A 103 7.43 -18.43 -20.85
CA LYS A 103 6.82 -17.15 -20.42
C LYS A 103 5.62 -17.36 -19.51
N ALA A 104 4.80 -18.37 -19.79
CA ALA A 104 3.69 -18.72 -18.92
C ALA A 104 4.16 -19.09 -17.51
N SER A 105 5.23 -19.89 -17.41
CA SER A 105 5.84 -20.28 -16.13
C SER A 105 6.41 -19.08 -15.38
N GLU A 106 7.13 -18.19 -16.08
CA GLU A 106 7.69 -16.97 -15.49
C GLU A 106 6.60 -16.08 -14.87
N TYR A 107 5.51 -15.84 -15.61
CA TYR A 107 4.41 -15.02 -15.10
C TYR A 107 3.65 -15.69 -13.95
N LEU A 108 3.44 -17.01 -14.04
CA LEU A 108 2.81 -17.79 -12.97
C LEU A 108 3.64 -17.71 -11.68
N GLU A 109 4.97 -17.88 -11.78
CA GLU A 109 5.87 -17.79 -10.62
C GLU A 109 5.78 -16.41 -9.96
N LYS A 110 5.78 -15.33 -10.76
CA LYS A 110 5.63 -13.97 -10.24
C LYS A 110 4.30 -13.77 -9.49
N ALA A 111 3.19 -14.32 -10.01
CA ALA A 111 1.91 -14.26 -9.30
C ALA A 111 1.96 -15.04 -7.97
N GLN A 112 2.54 -16.25 -7.98
CA GLN A 112 2.66 -17.11 -6.80
C GLN A 112 3.55 -16.51 -5.71
N GLN A 113 4.64 -15.82 -6.07
CA GLN A 113 5.50 -15.11 -5.11
C GLN A 113 4.76 -13.99 -4.35
N ILE A 114 3.67 -13.48 -4.92
CA ILE A 114 2.86 -12.43 -4.30
C ILE A 114 1.72 -13.06 -3.50
N LYS A 115 0.91 -13.92 -4.14
CA LYS A 115 -0.20 -14.66 -3.53
C LYS A 115 -0.23 -16.12 -4.00
N PRO A 116 0.34 -17.05 -3.21
CA PRO A 116 0.35 -18.48 -3.54
C PRO A 116 -1.05 -19.09 -3.68
N ASP A 117 -2.01 -18.60 -2.87
CA ASP A 117 -3.34 -19.19 -2.74
C ASP A 117 -4.38 -18.63 -3.73
N HIS A 118 -3.96 -17.88 -4.74
CA HIS A 118 -4.88 -17.30 -5.71
C HIS A 118 -5.53 -18.41 -6.59
N PRO A 119 -6.88 -18.51 -6.63
CA PRO A 119 -7.59 -19.68 -7.14
C PRO A 119 -7.28 -20.01 -8.61
N GLY A 120 -7.05 -18.99 -9.45
CA GLY A 120 -6.73 -19.19 -10.87
C GLY A 120 -5.33 -19.74 -11.14
N LEU A 121 -4.38 -19.66 -10.20
CA LEU A 121 -2.98 -20.02 -10.47
C LEU A 121 -2.77 -21.53 -10.63
N LYS A 122 -3.56 -22.34 -9.93
CA LYS A 122 -3.48 -23.80 -10.02
C LYS A 122 -3.85 -24.31 -11.42
N GLU A 123 -4.92 -23.76 -12.01
CA GLU A 123 -5.38 -24.14 -13.34
C GLU A 123 -4.32 -23.86 -14.40
N ILE A 124 -3.68 -22.69 -14.34
CA ILE A 124 -2.58 -22.34 -15.24
C ILE A 124 -1.39 -23.28 -15.06
N ALA A 125 -1.04 -23.63 -13.81
CA ALA A 125 0.05 -24.55 -13.53
C ALA A 125 -0.17 -25.92 -14.20
N ASP A 126 -1.39 -26.46 -14.10
CA ASP A 126 -1.76 -27.73 -14.73
C ASP A 126 -1.69 -27.64 -16.26
N LEU A 127 -2.17 -26.54 -16.85
CA LEU A 127 -2.11 -26.29 -18.30
C LEU A 127 -0.66 -26.25 -18.81
N ILE A 128 0.24 -25.55 -18.10
CA ILE A 128 1.66 -25.46 -18.45
C ILE A 128 2.31 -26.84 -18.40
N LYS A 129 2.07 -27.61 -17.34
CA LYS A 129 2.63 -28.96 -17.16
C LYS A 129 2.23 -29.92 -18.28
N GLN A 130 0.96 -29.88 -18.69
CA GLN A 130 0.46 -30.69 -19.80
C GLN A 130 1.07 -30.27 -21.14
N GLY A 131 1.24 -28.95 -21.35
CA GLY A 131 1.84 -28.41 -22.56
C GLY A 131 3.32 -28.74 -22.74
N GLN A 132 4.07 -28.81 -21.64
CA GLN A 132 5.51 -29.15 -21.63
C GLN A 132 5.79 -30.66 -21.78
N SER A 133 4.79 -31.51 -21.58
CA SER A 133 4.94 -32.98 -21.64
C SER A 133 4.69 -33.56 -23.03
N LYS A 134 4.41 -32.72 -24.03
CA LYS A 134 4.15 -33.09 -25.43
C LYS A 134 5.32 -32.69 -26.31
#